data_AF-K8EBR4-F1
#
_entry.id   AF-K8EBR4-F1
#
_cell.length_a   1.000
_cell.length_b   1.000
_cell.length_c   1.000
_cell.angle_alpha   90.00
_cell.angle_beta   90.00
_cell.angle_gamma   90.00
#
_symmetry.space_group_name_H-M   'P 1'
#
loop_
_entity.id
_entity.type
_entity.pdbx_description
1 polymer ?
#
loop_
_entity_poly.entity_id
_entity_poly.type
_entity_poly.pdbx_seq_one_letter_code
_entity_poly.pdbx_strand_id
1 'polypeptide(L)'
;MSTTATSASFNKLVRVDWSFVLTSAVSSSKSFGMSKEGEGEEEGGDGDDIRSSVNVRLVFENEEDDEEQQQQQKRKQREIKMELTLSQFYEFKRDLEIARKSLNDAEGEV
;
A
#
# COMPACT_ATOMS: atom_id res chain seq x y z
N MET A 1 -13.08 12.92 34.75
CA MET A 1 -14.04 12.17 33.92
C MET A 1 -13.24 11.10 33.20
N SER A 2 -13.45 9.81 33.51
CA SER A 2 -12.79 8.73 32.77
C SER A 2 -13.33 8.72 31.35
N THR A 3 -12.46 8.90 30.36
CA THR A 3 -12.74 8.48 29.00
C THR A 3 -12.80 6.98 29.01
N THR A 4 -14.01 6.44 29.22
CA THR A 4 -14.31 5.04 28.91
C THR A 4 -14.16 4.93 27.40
N ALA A 5 -12.94 4.64 26.94
CA ALA A 5 -12.69 4.21 25.58
C ALA A 5 -13.56 2.97 25.38
N THR A 6 -14.63 3.13 24.61
CA THR A 6 -15.53 2.04 24.24
C THR A 6 -14.67 0.90 23.70
N SER A 7 -14.74 -0.24 24.38
CA SER A 7 -14.25 -1.53 23.94
C SER A 7 -15.05 -1.97 22.70
N ALA A 8 -14.81 -1.29 21.59
CA ALA A 8 -15.20 -1.78 20.27
C ALA A 8 -14.02 -2.63 19.80
N SER A 9 -14.28 -3.92 19.55
CA SER A 9 -13.33 -4.86 18.97
C SER A 9 -12.87 -4.37 17.61
N PHE A 10 -11.87 -3.49 17.62
CA PHE A 10 -11.26 -2.95 16.42
C PHE A 10 -10.12 -3.88 16.04
N ASN A 11 -10.12 -4.34 14.79
CA ASN A 11 -8.99 -5.10 14.24
C ASN A 11 -7.75 -4.20 14.30
N LYS A 12 -6.89 -4.45 15.27
CA LYS A 12 -5.76 -3.58 15.58
C LYS A 12 -4.70 -3.73 14.53
N LEU A 13 -4.36 -2.66 13.81
CA LEU A 13 -3.23 -2.67 12.89
C LEU A 13 -1.93 -2.74 13.71
N VAL A 14 -1.21 -3.86 13.62
CA VAL A 14 0.00 -4.15 14.42
C VAL A 14 1.30 -4.12 13.62
N ARG A 15 1.23 -4.24 12.29
CA ARG A 15 2.40 -4.12 11.43
C ARG A 15 2.03 -3.52 10.07
N VAL A 16 2.91 -2.67 9.58
CA VAL A 16 2.89 -2.14 8.22
C VAL A 16 4.27 -2.35 7.62
N ASP A 17 4.36 -3.17 6.58
CA ASP A 17 5.59 -3.37 5.80
C ASP A 17 5.35 -2.84 4.36
N TRP A 18 6.38 -2.29 3.71
CA TRP A 18 6.30 -1.93 2.29
C TRP A 18 7.61 -2.15 1.55
N SER A 19 7.54 -2.35 0.24
CA SER A 19 8.69 -2.48 -0.66
C SER A 19 8.44 -1.82 -2.00
N PHE A 20 9.44 -1.10 -2.52
CA PHE A 20 9.42 -0.48 -3.84
C PHE A 20 9.86 -1.49 -4.89
N VAL A 21 9.11 -1.56 -5.99
CA VAL A 21 9.38 -2.43 -7.12
C VAL A 21 9.54 -1.57 -8.37
N LEU A 22 10.62 -1.80 -9.10
CA LEU A 22 10.87 -1.22 -10.42
C LEU A 22 10.92 -2.36 -11.42
N THR A 23 9.94 -2.41 -12.32
CA THR A 23 9.92 -3.34 -13.44
C THR A 23 10.21 -2.57 -14.71
N SER A 24 11.32 -2.89 -15.37
CA SER A 24 11.55 -2.50 -16.76
C SER A 24 10.76 -3.47 -17.64
N ALA A 25 9.83 -2.93 -18.45
CA ALA A 25 9.29 -3.70 -19.55
C ALA A 25 10.40 -3.87 -20.58
N VAL A 26 11.04 -5.05 -20.62
CA VAL A 26 11.93 -5.41 -21.73
C VAL A 26 11.06 -5.36 -22.98
N SER A 27 11.28 -4.36 -23.84
CA SER A 27 10.61 -4.30 -25.13
C SER A 27 10.91 -5.63 -25.83
N SER A 28 9.87 -6.42 -26.08
CA SER A 28 10.02 -7.65 -26.84
C SER A 28 10.59 -7.23 -28.19
N SER A 29 11.84 -7.63 -28.43
CA SER A 29 12.62 -7.32 -29.61
C SER A 29 11.79 -7.38 -30.90
N LYS A 30 11.51 -6.20 -31.47
CA LYS A 30 11.86 -5.84 -32.84
C LYS A 30 11.80 -7.01 -33.84
N SER A 31 10.61 -7.32 -34.37
CA SER A 31 10.54 -7.95 -35.69
C SER A 31 10.90 -6.89 -36.72
N PHE A 32 12.17 -6.85 -37.11
CA PHE A 32 12.69 -5.98 -38.17
C PHE A 32 12.15 -6.46 -39.51
N GLY A 33 10.90 -6.09 -39.81
CA GLY A 33 10.34 -6.23 -41.15
C GLY A 33 10.94 -5.14 -42.04
N MET A 34 12.00 -5.47 -42.77
CA MET A 34 12.49 -4.65 -43.87
C MET A 34 11.34 -4.43 -44.87
N SER A 35 10.81 -3.22 -44.96
CA SER A 35 10.16 -2.72 -46.18
C SER A 35 10.01 -1.20 -46.16
N LYS A 36 10.83 -0.58 -47.03
CA LYS A 36 10.52 0.57 -47.88
C LYS A 36 10.60 1.98 -47.26
N GLU A 37 11.72 2.61 -47.60
CA GLU A 37 11.92 4.04 -47.92
C GLU A 37 10.62 4.87 -48.00
N GLY A 38 10.47 5.78 -47.05
CA GLY A 38 9.38 6.75 -46.96
C GLY A 38 9.69 7.74 -45.85
N GLU A 39 9.90 8.99 -46.23
CA GLU A 39 10.20 10.13 -45.38
C GLU A 39 9.14 10.33 -44.28
N GLY A 40 9.60 10.53 -43.05
CA GLY A 40 8.75 10.78 -41.89
C GLY A 40 9.55 10.61 -40.62
N GLU A 41 10.06 11.72 -40.09
CA GLU A 41 10.64 11.79 -38.75
C GLU A 41 9.52 11.51 -37.73
N GLU A 42 9.26 10.24 -37.43
CA GLU A 42 8.47 9.89 -36.25
C GLU A 42 9.39 9.95 -35.03
N GLU A 43 9.07 10.83 -34.08
CA GLU A 43 9.57 10.83 -32.71
C GLU A 43 9.25 9.47 -32.06
N GLY A 44 10.09 8.47 -32.34
CA GLY A 44 10.09 7.19 -31.66
C GLY A 44 10.76 7.35 -30.31
N GLY A 45 10.02 7.85 -29.32
CA GLY A 45 10.43 7.81 -27.92
C GLY A 45 10.56 6.36 -27.46
N ASP A 46 11.75 5.78 -27.65
CA ASP A 46 12.22 4.54 -27.02
C ASP A 46 12.51 4.83 -25.54
N GLY A 47 11.46 5.22 -24.81
CA GLY A 47 11.48 5.26 -23.37
C GLY A 47 11.18 3.86 -22.89
N ASP A 48 12.18 3.17 -22.33
CA ASP A 48 11.93 1.96 -21.54
C ASP A 48 10.71 2.21 -20.65
N ASP A 49 9.64 1.44 -20.85
CA ASP A 49 8.42 1.53 -20.05
C ASP A 49 8.74 1.01 -18.63
N ILE A 50 9.33 1.88 -17.81
CA ILE A 50 9.63 1.62 -16.41
C ILE A 50 8.33 1.78 -15.63
N ARG A 51 7.79 0.66 -15.15
CA ARG A 51 6.64 0.64 -14.24
C ARG A 51 7.16 0.54 -12.81
N SER A 52 6.84 1.56 -12.02
CA SER A 52 7.13 1.59 -10.58
C SER A 52 5.87 1.24 -9.77
N SER A 53 5.97 0.28 -8.85
CA SER A 53 4.91 -0.05 -7.91
C SER A 53 5.44 -0.18 -6.48
N VAL A 54 4.53 -0.14 -5.52
CA VAL A 54 4.80 -0.28 -4.10
C VAL A 54 3.92 -1.39 -3.55
N ASN A 55 4.53 -2.48 -3.09
CA ASN A 55 3.81 -3.52 -2.39
C ASN A 55 3.69 -3.12 -0.92
N VAL A 56 2.47 -3.05 -0.40
CA VAL A 56 2.17 -2.74 1.00
C VAL A 56 1.52 -3.97 1.65
N ARG A 57 1.97 -4.28 2.86
CA ARG A 57 1.46 -5.36 3.70
C ARG A 57 1.00 -4.80 5.04
N LEU A 58 -0.27 -4.99 5.33
CA LEU A 58 -0.92 -4.58 6.58
C LEU A 58 -1.27 -5.83 7.37
N VAL A 59 -0.81 -5.91 8.62
CA VAL A 59 -1.12 -7.02 9.54
C VAL A 59 -1.97 -6.48 10.68
N PHE A 60 -3.15 -7.09 10.83
CA PHE A 60 -4.10 -6.79 11.88
C PHE A 60 -4.15 -7.93 12.89
N GLU A 61 -4.29 -7.59 14.17
CA GLU A 61 -4.58 -8.51 15.26
C GLU A 61 -6.06 -8.35 15.63
N ASN A 62 -6.81 -9.46 15.64
CA ASN A 62 -8.18 -9.47 16.11
C ASN A 62 -8.16 -9.63 17.64
N GLU A 63 -8.78 -8.70 18.36
CA GLU A 63 -9.18 -8.92 19.75
C GLU A 63 -10.50 -9.70 19.72
N GLU A 64 -10.43 -11.03 19.90
CA GLU A 64 -11.63 -11.87 20.02
C GLU A 64 -12.15 -11.80 21.48
N ASP A 65 -13.34 -11.20 21.66
CA ASP A 65 -14.16 -11.24 22.88
C ASP A 65 -14.93 -12.59 22.97
N ASP A 66 -14.26 -13.71 22.73
CA ASP A 66 -14.89 -15.03 22.85
C ASP A 66 -14.60 -15.61 24.23
N GLU A 67 -15.48 -15.30 25.20
CA GLU A 67 -15.52 -15.90 26.54
C GLU A 67 -15.75 -17.44 26.54
N GLU A 68 -15.91 -18.08 25.37
CA GLU A 68 -16.17 -19.51 25.27
C GLU A 68 -15.27 -20.21 24.23
N GLN A 69 -13.97 -20.35 24.53
CA GLN A 69 -13.18 -21.52 24.10
C GLN A 69 -11.78 -21.54 24.73
N GLN A 70 -11.67 -22.20 25.89
CA GLN A 70 -10.40 -22.71 26.40
C GLN A 70 -9.94 -23.90 25.53
N GLN A 71 -9.15 -23.64 24.49
CA GLN A 71 -8.00 -24.45 24.04
C GLN A 71 -7.58 -24.02 22.62
N GLN A 72 -6.32 -23.57 22.50
CA GLN A 72 -5.67 -23.01 21.31
C GLN A 72 -5.90 -21.50 21.08
N GLN A 73 -5.37 -20.69 22.01
CA GLN A 73 -5.05 -19.27 21.76
C GLN A 73 -4.01 -19.14 20.64
N LYS A 74 -4.43 -19.29 19.38
CA LYS A 74 -3.70 -18.74 18.25
C LYS A 74 -4.35 -17.40 17.94
N ARG A 75 -3.71 -16.31 18.37
CA ARG A 75 -4.05 -14.94 17.97
C ARG A 75 -4.25 -14.93 16.46
N LYS A 76 -5.49 -14.76 15.98
CA LYS A 76 -5.78 -14.76 14.55
C LYS A 76 -5.30 -13.43 13.99
N GLN A 77 -4.16 -13.47 13.30
CA GLN A 77 -3.67 -12.33 12.54
C GLN A 77 -4.31 -12.33 11.16
N ARG A 78 -4.85 -11.18 10.74
CA ARG A 78 -5.34 -10.96 9.39
C ARG A 78 -4.31 -10.15 8.62
N GLU A 79 -3.97 -10.61 7.41
CA GLU A 79 -3.01 -9.93 6.54
C GLU A 79 -3.71 -9.41 5.28
N ILE A 80 -3.44 -8.15 4.92
CA ILE A 80 -3.87 -7.53 3.66
C ILE A 80 -2.62 -7.14 2.88
N LYS A 81 -2.52 -7.61 1.64
CA LYS A 81 -1.48 -7.22 0.69
C LYS A 81 -2.11 -6.41 -0.44
N MET A 82 -1.48 -5.32 -0.81
CA MET A 82 -1.92 -4.46 -1.90
C MET A 82 -0.71 -3.97 -2.70
N GLU A 83 -0.90 -3.81 -4.00
CA GLU A 83 0.06 -3.17 -4.88
C GLU A 83 -0.49 -1.78 -5.24
N LEU A 84 0.31 -0.76 -4.98
CA LEU A 84 -0.03 0.64 -5.22
C LEU A 84 0.91 1.23 -6.27
N THR A 85 0.43 2.21 -7.01
CA THR A 85 1.32 3.11 -7.75
C THR A 85 2.11 3.99 -6.78
N LEU A 86 3.23 4.56 -7.25
CA LEU A 86 4.05 5.47 -6.44
C LEU A 86 3.23 6.68 -5.94
N SER A 87 2.38 7.24 -6.81
CA SER A 87 1.51 8.38 -6.49
C SER A 87 0.52 8.04 -5.38
N GLN A 88 -0.17 6.90 -5.49
CA GLN A 88 -1.12 6.43 -4.47
C GLN A 88 -0.45 6.20 -3.12
N PHE A 89 0.78 5.68 -3.10
CA PHE A 89 1.53 5.49 -1.85
C PHE A 89 1.85 6.82 -1.15
N TYR A 90 2.25 7.85 -1.90
CA TYR A 90 2.53 9.16 -1.32
C TYR A 90 1.27 9.89 -0.85
N GLU A 91 0.16 9.73 -1.55
CA GLU A 91 -1.15 10.22 -1.10
C GLU A 91 -1.54 9.56 0.23
N PHE A 92 -1.47 8.23 0.29
CA PHE A 92 -1.74 7.48 1.52
C PHE A 92 -0.86 7.94 2.69
N LYS A 93 0.44 8.16 2.45
CA LYS A 93 1.35 8.67 3.48
C LYS A 93 0.93 10.07 3.98
N ARG A 94 0.56 10.96 3.06
CA ARG A 94 0.11 12.31 3.41
C ARG A 94 -1.15 12.27 4.26
N ASP A 95 -2.11 11.43 3.90
CA ASP A 95 -3.37 11.30 4.64
C ASP A 95 -3.14 10.77 6.05
N LEU A 96 -2.21 9.83 6.23
CA LEU A 96 -1.79 9.35 7.56
C LEU A 96 -1.13 10.46 8.40
N GLU A 97 -0.31 11.30 7.79
CA GLU A 97 0.31 12.44 8.48
C GLU A 97 -0.73 13.48 8.92
N ILE A 98 -1.75 13.73 8.09
CA ILE A 98 -2.89 14.59 8.42
C ILE A 98 -3.67 13.99 9.59
N ALA A 99 -4.04 12.71 9.52
CA ALA A 99 -4.77 12.03 10.59
C ALA A 99 -4.01 12.05 11.92
N ARG A 100 -2.69 11.82 11.88
CA ARG A 100 -1.81 11.94 13.06
C ARG A 100 -1.82 13.35 13.63
N LYS A 101 -1.72 14.37 12.78
CA LYS A 101 -1.75 15.76 13.24
C LYS A 101 -3.09 16.10 13.88
N SER A 102 -4.21 15.72 13.25
CA SER A 102 -5.55 15.92 13.81
C SER A 102 -5.74 15.23 15.16
N LEU A 103 -5.16 14.03 15.34
CA LEU A 103 -5.18 13.34 16.64
C LEU A 103 -4.39 14.12 17.70
N ASN A 104 -3.17 14.55 17.38
CA ASN A 104 -2.33 15.32 18.30
C ASN A 104 -2.96 16.67 18.68
N ASP A 105 -3.57 17.35 17.71
CA ASP A 105 -4.26 18.63 17.94
C ASP A 105 -5.48 18.45 18.86
N ALA A 106 -6.19 17.31 18.74
CA ALA A 106 -7.29 16.95 19.64
C ALA A 106 -6.81 16.53 21.05
N GLU A 107 -5.64 15.91 21.17
CA GLU A 107 -5.04 15.55 22.47
C GLU A 107 -4.42 16.76 23.22
N GLY A 108 -4.10 17.84 22.50
CA GLY A 108 -3.51 19.07 23.05
C GLY A 108 -4.50 20.12 23.57
N GLU A 109 -5.81 19.85 23.53
CA GLU A 109 -6.88 20.78 23.91
C GLU A 109 -7.40 20.57 25.35
N VAL A 110 -6.49 20.30 26.31
CA VAL A 110 -6.76 20.19 27.76
C VAL A 110 -5.91 21.12 28.62
#